data_AF-A0A1H5ZY31-F1
#
_entry.id   AF-A0A1H5ZY31-F1
#
_cell.length_a   1.000
_cell.length_b   1.000
_cell.length_c   1.000
_cell.angle_alpha   90.00
_cell.angle_beta   90.00
_cell.angle_gamma   90.00
#
_symmetry.space_group_name_H-M   'P 1'
#
loop_
_entity.id
_entity.type
_entity.pdbx_description
1 polymer ?
#
loop_
_entity_poly.entity_id
_entity_poly.type
_entity_poly.pdbx_seq_one_letter_code
_entity_poly.pdbx_strand_id
1 'polypeptide(L)'
;MTSIDPFFHIPNDRKWNACIGKQGDEENYADGYIQAAKELANLLLEKKMFDKRDTLALPILYNARHAIELTLKLVLSELKKSKIIPSEHRQNHDIKSHLEFLEKHNIPDKCLRDYSSSLGKFVDSLSRIDDDGQELRFHKNRKGQPSIENKTLANIEVIHQSLIELQDILAGIKNRTFALCYEWRTGTRTNKCSRRDLFEIAKTLPKRSNWASQEFSEAKETIKERFHLSNNQFSNALKKIEENRELSGIISIESSLLHLSDEKAKFLIEQWETLHETNNDEKGPRLVSINQIRKEIENFSRRWEDVYPAIIKELDVREFADAQTVYYLARDGEFSEFYEESVKRRVTRMKNVEFYHTEIHELMCKTNFKENFIKGLRTLGRCNFEN
;
A
#
# COMPACT_ATOMS: atom_id res chain seq x y z
N MET A 1 -27.08 18.80 40.69
CA MET A 1 -25.95 19.19 39.82
C MET A 1 -25.51 17.94 39.07
N THR A 2 -25.65 17.92 37.76
CA THR A 2 -25.05 16.87 36.94
C THR A 2 -23.53 17.01 37.06
N SER A 3 -22.89 15.99 37.62
CA SER A 3 -21.43 15.95 37.71
C SER A 3 -20.84 16.06 36.30
N ILE A 4 -19.91 16.99 36.09
CA ILE A 4 -19.14 17.06 34.85
C ILE A 4 -18.29 15.79 34.76
N ASP A 5 -18.33 15.11 33.61
CA ASP A 5 -17.52 13.92 33.38
C ASP A 5 -16.03 14.30 33.38
N PRO A 6 -15.19 13.72 34.26
CA PRO A 6 -13.80 14.15 34.44
C PRO A 6 -12.88 13.75 33.28
N PHE A 7 -13.29 12.83 32.40
CA PHE A 7 -12.46 12.33 31.30
C PHE A 7 -13.05 12.58 29.91
N PHE A 8 -14.38 12.65 29.80
CA PHE A 8 -15.11 12.76 28.53
C PHE A 8 -15.88 14.07 28.38
N HIS A 9 -15.74 15.02 29.30
CA HIS A 9 -16.20 16.38 29.07
C HIS A 9 -15.42 17.02 27.92
N ILE A 10 -16.12 17.47 26.89
CA ILE A 10 -15.52 18.12 25.71
C ILE A 10 -15.56 19.64 25.90
N PRO A 11 -14.40 20.31 26.11
CA PRO A 11 -14.35 21.75 26.25
C PRO A 11 -14.56 22.47 24.90
N ASN A 12 -14.77 23.79 24.97
CA ASN A 12 -14.94 24.61 23.76
C ASN A 12 -13.67 24.70 22.89
N ASP A 13 -12.48 24.63 23.50
CA ASP A 13 -11.23 24.56 22.75
C ASP A 13 -11.11 23.19 22.07
N ARG A 14 -11.17 23.19 20.74
CA ARG A 14 -11.17 21.97 19.93
C ARG A 14 -9.76 21.47 19.59
N LYS A 15 -8.70 22.23 19.92
CA LYS A 15 -7.32 21.95 19.49
C LYS A 15 -6.80 20.59 19.98
N TRP A 16 -7.27 20.14 21.14
CA TRP A 16 -6.82 18.90 21.80
C TRP A 16 -7.91 17.80 21.80
N ASN A 17 -8.98 17.98 21.03
CA ASN A 17 -10.03 16.96 20.92
C ASN A 17 -9.55 15.82 20.00
N ALA A 18 -9.55 14.60 20.54
CA ALA A 18 -9.31 13.38 19.77
C ALA A 18 -10.65 12.73 19.36
N CYS A 19 -10.72 12.22 18.13
CA CYS A 19 -11.86 11.43 17.69
C CYS A 19 -11.70 9.97 18.16
N ILE A 20 -12.60 9.49 19.00
CA ILE A 20 -12.59 8.12 19.54
C ILE A 20 -13.92 7.39 19.24
N GLY A 21 -13.96 6.07 19.42
CA GLY A 21 -15.17 5.27 19.17
C GLY A 21 -15.44 5.02 17.69
N LYS A 22 -16.65 5.34 17.19
CA LYS A 22 -17.04 5.08 15.79
C LYS A 22 -16.13 5.77 14.76
N GLN A 23 -15.45 6.83 15.16
CA GLN A 23 -14.52 7.57 14.31
C GLN A 23 -13.07 7.06 14.40
N GLY A 24 -12.78 6.14 15.33
CA GLY A 24 -11.48 5.49 15.46
C GLY A 24 -11.44 4.18 14.69
N ASP A 25 -10.35 3.96 13.96
CA ASP A 25 -10.09 2.69 13.27
C ASP A 25 -9.45 1.67 14.25
N GLU A 26 -9.65 0.37 14.01
CA GLU A 26 -8.96 -0.72 14.70
C GLU A 26 -7.43 -0.56 14.60
N GLU A 27 -6.95 0.01 13.49
CA GLU A 27 -5.56 0.41 13.28
C GLU A 27 -5.05 1.41 14.34
N ASN A 28 -5.86 2.39 14.74
CA ASN A 28 -5.47 3.38 15.74
C ASN A 28 -5.23 2.74 17.11
N TYR A 29 -5.93 1.64 17.42
CA TYR A 29 -5.68 0.89 18.65
C TYR A 29 -4.32 0.21 18.58
N ALA A 30 -4.00 -0.49 17.49
CA ALA A 30 -2.71 -1.15 17.34
C ALA A 30 -1.53 -0.15 17.38
N ASP A 31 -1.64 0.96 16.66
CA ASP A 31 -0.58 1.97 16.57
C ASP A 31 -0.43 2.79 17.85
N GLY A 32 -1.54 3.11 18.51
CA GLY A 32 -1.56 3.93 19.71
C GLY A 32 -0.75 3.32 20.87
N TYR A 33 -0.81 2.00 21.06
CA TYR A 33 -0.08 1.35 22.15
C TYR A 33 1.43 1.31 21.90
N ILE A 34 1.89 0.99 20.69
CA ILE A 34 3.33 1.01 20.40
C ILE A 34 3.88 2.44 20.43
N GLN A 35 3.09 3.41 19.95
CA GLN A 35 3.46 4.83 20.06
C GLN A 35 3.56 5.25 21.52
N ALA A 36 2.56 4.93 22.35
CA ALA A 36 2.60 5.25 23.78
C ALA A 36 3.82 4.62 24.49
N ALA A 37 4.15 3.36 24.19
CA ALA A 37 5.35 2.71 24.73
C ALA A 37 6.62 3.49 24.36
N LYS A 38 6.76 3.87 23.08
CA LYS A 38 7.93 4.60 22.59
C LYS A 38 8.03 6.00 23.19
N GLU A 39 6.93 6.76 23.21
CA GLU A 39 6.89 8.12 23.77
C GLU A 39 7.23 8.13 25.27
N LEU A 40 6.73 7.16 26.04
CA LEU A 40 7.08 7.04 27.46
C LEU A 40 8.57 6.73 27.66
N ALA A 41 9.14 5.84 26.85
CA ALA A 41 10.57 5.52 26.91
C ALA A 41 11.43 6.73 26.50
N ASN A 42 11.06 7.42 25.43
CA ASN A 42 11.70 8.67 24.98
C ASN A 42 11.69 9.73 26.09
N LEU A 43 10.52 9.96 26.70
CA LEU A 43 10.37 10.96 27.76
C LEU A 43 11.33 10.68 28.93
N LEU A 44 11.44 9.42 29.37
CA LEU A 44 12.35 9.01 30.43
C LEU A 44 13.81 9.36 30.10
N LEU A 45 14.24 9.07 28.87
CA LEU A 45 15.61 9.25 28.41
C LEU A 45 15.94 10.73 28.20
N GLU A 46 15.11 11.45 27.42
CA GLU A 46 15.35 12.85 27.06
C GLU A 46 15.30 13.77 28.29
N LYS A 47 14.34 13.54 29.19
CA LYS A 47 14.18 14.34 30.42
C LYS A 47 15.01 13.81 31.59
N LYS A 48 15.78 12.73 31.40
CA LYS A 48 16.61 12.09 32.43
C LYS A 48 15.84 11.79 33.72
N MET A 49 14.63 11.25 33.59
CA MET A 49 13.71 10.99 34.72
C MET A 49 14.07 9.69 35.44
N PHE A 50 15.26 9.65 36.06
CA PHE A 50 15.79 8.46 36.71
C PHE A 50 14.89 7.92 37.82
N ASP A 51 14.13 8.78 38.50
CA ASP A 51 13.19 8.42 39.57
C ASP A 51 11.92 7.72 39.05
N LYS A 52 11.59 7.88 37.76
CA LYS A 52 10.40 7.28 37.14
C LYS A 52 10.66 5.99 36.39
N ARG A 53 11.92 5.65 36.13
CA ARG A 53 12.28 4.48 35.30
C ARG A 53 11.67 3.18 35.85
N ASP A 54 11.70 3.00 37.17
CA ASP A 54 11.20 1.78 37.82
C ASP A 54 9.67 1.73 37.77
N THR A 55 9.00 2.89 37.85
CA THR A 55 7.53 2.99 37.79
C THR A 55 6.99 2.77 36.38
N LEU A 56 7.71 3.24 35.36
CA LEU A 56 7.22 3.22 33.98
C LEU A 56 7.70 2.02 33.14
N ALA A 57 8.69 1.25 33.62
CA ALA A 57 9.20 0.08 32.90
C ALA A 57 8.10 -0.94 32.55
N LEU A 58 7.25 -1.31 33.51
CA LEU A 58 6.17 -2.29 33.27
C LEU A 58 5.07 -1.75 32.34
N PRO A 59 4.54 -0.52 32.53
CA PRO A 59 3.62 0.09 31.56
C PRO A 59 4.17 0.14 30.12
N ILE A 60 5.45 0.48 29.94
CA ILE A 60 6.10 0.51 28.62
C ILE A 60 6.08 -0.88 27.98
N LEU A 61 6.52 -1.90 28.72
CA LEU A 61 6.57 -3.27 28.22
C LEU A 61 5.17 -3.83 27.95
N TYR A 62 4.19 -3.53 28.81
CA TYR A 62 2.81 -3.93 28.62
C TYR A 62 2.22 -3.32 27.34
N ASN A 63 2.44 -2.03 27.11
CA ASN A 63 1.99 -1.36 25.89
C ASN A 63 2.62 -1.99 24.63
N ALA A 64 3.91 -2.33 24.67
CA ALA A 64 4.59 -3.01 23.57
C ALA A 64 3.97 -4.40 23.29
N ARG A 65 3.75 -5.19 24.34
CA ARG A 65 3.12 -6.50 24.26
C ARG A 65 1.69 -6.43 23.73
N HIS A 66 0.91 -5.44 24.16
CA HIS A 66 -0.45 -5.27 23.71
C HIS A 66 -0.53 -4.79 22.26
N ALA A 67 0.41 -3.95 21.81
CA ALA A 67 0.52 -3.58 20.41
C ALA A 67 0.74 -4.81 19.50
N ILE A 68 1.64 -5.72 19.88
CA ILE A 68 1.85 -7.00 19.18
C ILE A 68 0.54 -7.78 19.06
N GLU A 69 -0.19 -7.95 20.16
CA GLU A 69 -1.47 -8.68 20.19
C GLU A 69 -2.48 -8.07 19.21
N LEU A 70 -2.69 -6.75 19.28
CA LEU A 70 -3.66 -6.05 18.46
C LEU A 70 -3.28 -6.08 16.98
N THR A 71 -2.00 -5.85 16.65
CA THR A 71 -1.53 -5.94 15.27
C THR A 71 -1.72 -7.35 14.70
N LEU A 72 -1.39 -8.41 15.45
CA LEU A 72 -1.59 -9.78 14.98
C LEU A 72 -3.08 -10.10 14.79
N LYS A 73 -3.96 -9.65 15.70
CA LYS A 73 -5.42 -9.80 15.54
C LYS A 73 -5.95 -9.08 14.31
N LEU A 74 -5.52 -7.84 14.09
CA LEU A 74 -5.87 -7.04 12.91
C LEU A 74 -5.43 -7.74 11.62
N VAL A 75 -4.16 -8.17 11.55
CA VAL A 75 -3.60 -8.89 10.40
C VAL A 75 -4.40 -10.16 10.10
N LEU A 76 -4.65 -11.00 11.10
CA LEU A 76 -5.41 -12.24 10.93
C LEU A 76 -6.86 -11.97 10.51
N SER A 77 -7.49 -10.93 11.06
CA SER A 77 -8.83 -10.48 10.70
C SER A 77 -8.91 -10.09 9.22
N GLU A 78 -7.97 -9.27 8.74
CA GLU A 78 -7.94 -8.83 7.34
C GLU A 78 -7.66 -9.95 6.35
N LEU A 79 -6.71 -10.83 6.68
CA LEU A 79 -6.41 -12.00 5.86
C LEU A 79 -7.63 -12.93 5.75
N LYS A 80 -8.41 -13.06 6.83
CA LYS A 80 -9.64 -13.85 6.84
C LYS A 80 -10.76 -13.18 6.05
N LYS A 81 -10.99 -11.88 6.23
CA LYS A 81 -11.96 -11.08 5.44
C LYS A 81 -11.68 -11.20 3.94
N SER A 82 -10.40 -11.19 3.57
CA SER A 82 -9.93 -11.33 2.18
C SER A 82 -9.86 -12.77 1.68
N LYS A 83 -10.25 -13.76 2.51
CA LYS A 83 -10.24 -15.20 2.20
C LYS A 83 -8.86 -15.72 1.80
N ILE A 84 -7.79 -15.12 2.34
CA ILE A 84 -6.40 -15.58 2.19
C ILE A 84 -6.15 -16.75 3.12
N ILE A 85 -6.71 -16.68 4.33
CA ILE A 85 -6.73 -17.79 5.29
C ILE A 85 -8.17 -18.33 5.45
N PRO A 86 -8.35 -19.63 5.71
CA PRO A 86 -9.66 -20.28 5.68
C PRO A 86 -10.48 -20.10 6.96
N SER A 87 -9.83 -19.82 8.09
CA SER A 87 -10.47 -19.83 9.42
C SER A 87 -9.99 -18.69 10.31
N GLU A 88 -10.83 -18.31 11.27
CA GLU A 88 -10.41 -17.44 12.36
C GLU A 88 -9.45 -18.15 13.29
N HIS A 89 -8.51 -17.39 13.85
CA HIS A 89 -7.78 -17.82 15.03
C HIS A 89 -8.70 -17.79 16.25
N ARG A 90 -8.41 -18.64 17.25
CA ARG A 90 -9.16 -18.66 18.50
C ARG A 90 -9.05 -17.30 19.20
N GLN A 91 -10.17 -16.79 19.71
CA GLN A 91 -10.15 -15.62 20.59
C GLN A 91 -9.41 -15.96 21.88
N ASN A 92 -8.20 -15.44 22.02
CA ASN A 92 -7.39 -15.49 23.22
C ASN A 92 -6.49 -14.25 23.27
N HIS A 93 -5.60 -14.17 24.25
CA HIS A 93 -4.62 -13.10 24.37
C HIS A 93 -3.19 -13.58 24.06
N ASP A 94 -2.98 -14.88 23.80
CA ASP A 94 -1.66 -15.48 23.65
C ASP A 94 -0.98 -15.03 22.35
N ILE A 95 -0.06 -14.07 22.46
CA ILE A 95 0.65 -13.49 21.31
C ILE A 95 1.45 -14.53 20.51
N LYS A 96 1.94 -15.59 21.16
CA LYS A 96 2.70 -16.66 20.52
C LYS A 96 1.77 -17.51 19.66
N SER A 97 0.61 -17.88 20.18
CA SER A 97 -0.39 -18.63 19.42
C SER A 97 -0.86 -17.88 18.16
N HIS A 98 -1.02 -16.55 18.23
CA HIS A 98 -1.39 -15.74 17.08
C HIS A 98 -0.29 -15.72 16.00
N LEU A 99 0.98 -15.57 16.39
CA LEU A 99 2.11 -15.59 15.45
C LEU A 99 2.26 -16.98 14.80
N GLU A 100 2.24 -18.04 15.59
CA GLU A 100 2.34 -19.41 15.09
C GLU A 100 1.19 -19.75 14.13
N PHE A 101 -0.02 -19.25 14.41
CA PHE A 101 -1.15 -19.41 13.51
C PHE A 101 -0.92 -18.68 12.18
N LEU A 102 -0.39 -17.45 12.18
CA LEU A 102 -0.03 -16.73 10.96
C LEU A 102 1.00 -17.51 10.13
N GLU A 103 2.08 -17.96 10.76
CA GLU A 103 3.19 -18.66 10.11
C GLU A 103 2.76 -20.02 9.52
N LYS A 104 1.93 -20.75 10.26
CA LYS A 104 1.39 -22.05 9.83
C LYS A 104 0.63 -21.97 8.50
N HIS A 105 -0.01 -20.85 8.20
CA HIS A 105 -0.75 -20.68 6.94
C HIS A 105 0.16 -20.53 5.71
N ASN A 106 1.46 -20.31 5.91
CA ASN A 106 2.45 -20.25 4.83
C ASN A 106 2.00 -19.37 3.65
N ILE A 107 1.52 -18.17 3.98
CA ILE A 107 0.96 -17.21 3.03
C ILE A 107 1.98 -16.98 1.91
N PRO A 108 1.57 -17.04 0.62
CA PRO A 108 2.47 -16.91 -0.51
C PRO A 108 2.86 -15.44 -0.73
N ASP A 109 3.51 -14.81 0.25
CA ASP A 109 4.09 -13.49 0.19
C ASP A 109 5.39 -13.47 1.00
N LYS A 110 6.54 -13.33 0.34
CA LYS A 110 7.84 -13.39 1.02
C LYS A 110 7.98 -12.29 2.08
N CYS A 111 7.62 -11.05 1.71
CA CYS A 111 7.78 -9.90 2.58
C CYS A 111 6.98 -10.04 3.88
N LEU A 112 5.75 -10.56 3.81
CA LEU A 112 4.94 -10.83 4.99
C LEU A 112 5.56 -11.91 5.87
N ARG A 113 6.09 -12.99 5.28
CA ARG A 113 6.81 -14.04 6.03
C ARG A 113 8.08 -13.51 6.70
N ASP A 114 8.81 -12.62 6.04
CA ASP A 114 10.01 -11.99 6.62
C ASP A 114 9.65 -11.14 7.85
N TYR A 115 8.58 -10.35 7.78
CA TYR A 115 8.10 -9.56 8.91
C TYR A 115 7.60 -10.45 10.07
N SER A 116 6.86 -11.51 9.75
CA SER A 116 6.43 -12.51 10.74
C SER A 116 7.62 -13.12 11.48
N SER A 117 8.64 -13.57 10.72
CA SER A 117 9.86 -14.13 11.31
C SER A 117 10.63 -13.11 12.15
N SER A 118 10.73 -11.86 11.69
CA SER A 118 11.40 -10.78 12.43
C SER A 118 10.67 -10.42 13.73
N LEU A 119 9.35 -10.54 13.76
CA LEU A 119 8.53 -10.34 14.96
C LEU A 119 8.77 -11.42 16.03
N GLY A 120 9.17 -12.63 15.61
CA GLY A 120 9.38 -13.79 16.47
C GLY A 120 10.24 -13.52 17.71
N LYS A 121 11.37 -12.80 17.57
CA LYS A 121 12.26 -12.51 18.72
C LYS A 121 11.58 -11.66 19.81
N PHE A 122 10.67 -10.77 19.44
CA PHE A 122 9.93 -9.94 20.39
C PHE A 122 8.82 -10.74 21.06
N VAL A 123 8.10 -11.55 20.27
CA VAL A 123 7.08 -12.46 20.76
C VAL A 123 7.68 -13.46 21.74
N ASP A 124 8.78 -14.12 21.40
CA ASP A 124 9.47 -15.06 22.30
C ASP A 124 10.01 -14.40 23.57
N SER A 125 10.49 -13.16 23.47
CA SER A 125 10.94 -12.40 24.64
C SER A 125 9.78 -12.10 25.59
N LEU A 126 8.69 -11.55 25.06
CA LEU A 126 7.55 -11.12 25.86
C LEU A 126 6.70 -12.30 26.33
N SER A 127 6.49 -13.34 25.53
CA SER A 127 5.68 -14.51 25.92
C SER A 127 6.34 -15.35 27.03
N ARG A 128 7.66 -15.22 27.24
CA ARG A 128 8.33 -15.83 28.40
C ARG A 128 7.98 -15.15 29.72
N ILE A 129 7.48 -13.91 29.66
CA ILE A 129 7.11 -13.12 30.83
C ILE A 129 5.58 -13.04 30.93
N ASP A 130 4.90 -12.74 29.82
CA ASP A 130 3.50 -12.37 29.77
C ASP A 130 2.84 -12.79 28.45
N ASP A 131 2.54 -14.08 28.32
CA ASP A 131 1.85 -14.63 27.15
C ASP A 131 0.37 -14.18 27.09
N ASP A 132 -0.34 -14.21 28.21
CA ASP A 132 -1.79 -13.95 28.31
C ASP A 132 -2.17 -12.50 28.71
N GLY A 133 -1.18 -11.64 28.92
CA GLY A 133 -1.35 -10.22 29.21
C GLY A 133 -1.61 -9.91 30.69
N GLN A 134 -1.39 -10.82 31.62
CA GLN A 134 -1.59 -10.60 33.06
C GLN A 134 -0.31 -10.18 33.79
N GLU A 135 0.82 -10.77 33.45
CA GLU A 135 2.01 -10.76 34.31
C GLU A 135 2.69 -9.39 34.36
N LEU A 136 2.62 -8.58 33.31
CA LEU A 136 3.14 -7.20 33.31
C LEU A 136 2.21 -6.19 34.02
N ARG A 137 0.96 -6.57 34.32
CA ARG A 137 -0.04 -5.67 34.92
C ARG A 137 -0.19 -5.85 36.42
N PHE A 138 -0.17 -7.09 36.88
CA PHE A 138 -0.44 -7.42 38.27
C PHE A 138 0.86 -7.72 39.00
N HIS A 139 0.97 -7.30 40.27
CA HIS A 139 2.15 -7.60 41.09
C HIS A 139 2.24 -9.09 41.47
N LYS A 140 1.09 -9.77 41.52
CA LYS A 140 0.96 -11.20 41.75
C LYS A 140 0.13 -11.82 40.64
N ASN A 141 0.53 -13.00 40.21
CA ASN A 141 -0.20 -13.81 39.25
C ASN A 141 -1.45 -14.45 39.89
N ARG A 142 -2.22 -15.19 39.10
CA ARG A 142 -3.44 -15.88 39.56
C ARG A 142 -3.19 -16.94 40.64
N LYS A 143 -1.94 -17.39 40.82
CA LYS A 143 -1.51 -18.33 41.87
C LYS A 143 -1.02 -17.59 43.13
N GLY A 144 -1.07 -16.27 43.15
CA GLY A 144 -0.59 -15.44 44.27
C GLY A 144 0.92 -15.30 44.36
N GLN A 145 1.67 -15.74 43.35
CA GLN A 145 3.14 -15.63 43.26
C GLN A 145 3.52 -14.31 42.58
N PRO A 146 4.71 -13.72 42.86
CA PRO A 146 5.19 -12.55 42.13
C PRO A 146 5.19 -12.80 40.62
N SER A 147 4.64 -11.86 39.83
CA SER A 147 4.45 -12.06 38.40
C SER A 147 5.76 -12.08 37.60
N ILE A 148 6.81 -11.41 38.12
CA ILE A 148 8.12 -11.35 37.49
C ILE A 148 9.18 -11.74 38.53
N GLU A 149 9.35 -13.03 38.74
CA GLU A 149 10.28 -13.56 39.75
C GLU A 149 11.73 -13.63 39.24
N ASN A 150 11.93 -13.89 37.94
CA ASN A 150 13.24 -14.20 37.35
C ASN A 150 13.91 -13.03 36.60
N LYS A 151 13.42 -11.79 36.77
CA LYS A 151 14.01 -10.59 36.17
C LYS A 151 14.06 -9.47 37.20
N THR A 152 15.28 -9.08 37.60
CA THR A 152 15.50 -8.07 38.64
C THR A 152 15.72 -6.67 38.08
N LEU A 153 16.18 -6.55 36.83
CA LEU A 153 16.54 -5.29 36.19
C LEU A 153 16.05 -5.24 34.75
N ALA A 154 15.69 -4.04 34.32
CA ALA A 154 15.40 -3.70 32.93
C ALA A 154 16.12 -2.40 32.58
N ASN A 155 16.69 -2.33 31.38
CA ASN A 155 17.38 -1.13 30.90
C ASN A 155 16.46 -0.39 29.91
N ILE A 156 16.10 0.86 30.23
CA ILE A 156 15.19 1.68 29.42
C ILE A 156 15.78 2.03 28.05
N GLU A 157 17.10 2.22 27.92
CA GLU A 157 17.74 2.47 26.62
C GLU A 157 17.62 1.26 25.70
N VAL A 158 17.85 0.05 26.24
CA VAL A 158 17.71 -1.21 25.48
C VAL A 158 16.25 -1.43 25.08
N ILE A 159 15.31 -1.18 26.00
CA ILE A 159 13.87 -1.26 25.70
C ILE A 159 13.52 -0.25 24.61
N HIS A 160 13.96 0.99 24.71
CA HIS A 160 13.67 2.03 23.73
C HIS A 160 14.14 1.65 22.33
N GLN A 161 15.39 1.18 22.19
CA GLN A 161 15.89 0.73 20.88
C GLN A 161 15.08 -0.45 20.33
N SER A 162 14.65 -1.35 21.19
CA SER A 162 13.78 -2.48 20.84
C SER A 162 12.39 -2.03 20.38
N LEU A 163 11.85 -0.95 20.98
CA LEU A 163 10.55 -0.39 20.61
C LEU A 163 10.58 0.28 19.23
N ILE A 164 11.68 0.93 18.85
CA ILE A 164 11.85 1.48 17.51
C ILE A 164 11.77 0.35 16.47
N GLU A 165 12.58 -0.70 16.66
CA GLU A 165 12.60 -1.83 15.74
C GLU A 165 11.23 -2.56 15.70
N LEU A 166 10.61 -2.77 16.86
CA LEU A 166 9.29 -3.38 16.95
C LEU A 166 8.23 -2.54 16.21
N GLN A 167 8.25 -1.21 16.37
CA GLN A 167 7.32 -0.32 15.68
C GLN A 167 7.42 -0.47 14.16
N ASP A 168 8.64 -0.51 13.62
CA ASP A 168 8.87 -0.66 12.18
C ASP A 168 8.36 -2.02 11.66
N ILE A 169 8.56 -3.09 12.43
CA ILE A 169 8.06 -4.44 12.08
C ILE A 169 6.53 -4.49 12.12
N LEU A 170 5.89 -3.93 13.16
CA LEU A 170 4.44 -3.91 13.29
C LEU A 170 3.78 -3.06 12.20
N ALA A 171 4.38 -1.92 11.85
CA ALA A 171 3.93 -1.12 10.70
C ALA A 171 4.10 -1.88 9.39
N GLY A 172 5.26 -2.54 9.19
CA GLY A 172 5.57 -3.32 8.00
C GLY A 172 4.60 -4.49 7.76
N ILE A 173 4.34 -5.31 8.79
CA ILE A 173 3.44 -6.46 8.67
C ILE A 173 1.99 -6.04 8.37
N LYS A 174 1.52 -4.96 9.00
CA LYS A 174 0.18 -4.39 8.78
C LYS A 174 0.05 -3.84 7.36
N ASN A 175 0.95 -2.94 6.96
CA ASN A 175 0.93 -2.31 5.64
C ASN A 175 1.05 -3.35 4.53
N ARG A 176 1.92 -4.36 4.70
CA ARG A 176 2.03 -5.45 3.73
C ARG A 176 0.78 -6.31 3.68
N THR A 177 0.13 -6.57 4.80
CA THR A 177 -1.14 -7.31 4.86
C THR A 177 -2.24 -6.58 4.09
N PHE A 178 -2.44 -5.28 4.34
CA PHE A 178 -3.45 -4.49 3.62
C PHE A 178 -3.19 -4.46 2.12
N ALA A 179 -1.93 -4.22 1.70
CA ALA A 179 -1.53 -4.26 0.30
C ALA A 179 -1.79 -5.65 -0.32
N LEU A 180 -1.42 -6.73 0.38
CA LEU A 180 -1.65 -8.10 -0.08
C LEU A 180 -3.15 -8.39 -0.24
N CYS A 181 -3.98 -7.99 0.73
CA CYS A 181 -5.43 -8.14 0.68
C CYS A 181 -6.03 -7.43 -0.55
N TYR A 182 -5.54 -6.21 -0.86
CA TYR A 182 -5.95 -5.47 -2.05
C TYR A 182 -5.51 -6.17 -3.34
N GLU A 183 -4.23 -6.56 -3.43
CA GLU A 183 -3.65 -7.31 -4.55
C GLU A 183 -4.35 -8.66 -4.77
N TRP A 184 -4.86 -9.31 -3.71
CA TRP A 184 -5.46 -10.65 -3.78
C TRP A 184 -6.65 -10.70 -4.74
N ARG A 185 -7.35 -9.58 -4.93
CA ARG A 185 -8.51 -9.48 -5.83
C ARG A 185 -8.13 -9.61 -7.30
N THR A 186 -6.87 -9.34 -7.66
CA THR A 186 -6.39 -9.43 -9.05
C THR A 186 -6.26 -10.85 -9.57
N GLY A 187 -6.08 -11.84 -8.67
CA GLY A 187 -5.75 -13.20 -9.09
C GLY A 187 -4.30 -13.39 -9.58
N THR A 188 -3.49 -12.34 -9.66
CA THR A 188 -2.08 -12.41 -10.08
C THR A 188 -1.21 -12.88 -8.93
N ARG A 189 -1.15 -14.20 -8.76
CA ARG A 189 -0.35 -14.90 -7.75
C ARG A 189 -0.10 -16.34 -8.17
N THR A 190 0.83 -16.98 -7.49
CA THR A 190 0.97 -18.44 -7.50
C THR A 190 0.66 -18.99 -6.11
N ASN A 191 0.84 -20.31 -5.92
CA ASN A 191 0.78 -20.91 -4.59
C ASN A 191 1.99 -20.56 -3.70
N LYS A 192 2.99 -19.83 -4.19
CA LYS A 192 4.20 -19.45 -3.44
C LYS A 192 4.58 -17.97 -3.51
N CYS A 193 4.11 -17.26 -4.52
CA CYS A 193 4.46 -15.86 -4.78
C CYS A 193 3.19 -15.01 -4.86
N SER A 194 3.23 -13.85 -4.20
CA SER A 194 2.21 -12.82 -4.31
C SER A 194 2.39 -12.03 -5.60
N ARG A 195 1.47 -11.10 -5.89
CA ARG A 195 1.64 -10.18 -7.02
C ARG A 195 2.95 -9.42 -6.87
N ARG A 196 3.22 -8.83 -5.70
CA ARG A 196 4.50 -8.17 -5.39
C ARG A 196 5.70 -9.06 -5.64
N ASP A 197 5.69 -10.31 -5.16
CA ASP A 197 6.80 -11.24 -5.37
C ASP A 197 7.03 -11.47 -6.87
N LEU A 198 5.97 -11.60 -7.67
CA LEU A 198 6.07 -11.75 -9.13
C LEU A 198 6.68 -10.52 -9.81
N PHE A 199 6.41 -9.30 -9.32
CA PHE A 199 7.07 -8.08 -9.80
C PHE A 199 8.57 -8.11 -9.50
N GLU A 200 8.96 -8.49 -8.30
CA GLU A 200 10.37 -8.59 -7.91
C GLU A 200 11.10 -9.67 -8.72
N ILE A 201 10.44 -10.79 -9.00
CA ILE A 201 10.94 -11.83 -9.91
C ILE A 201 11.11 -11.26 -11.32
N ALA A 202 10.07 -10.62 -11.87
CA ALA A 202 10.10 -10.06 -13.22
C ALA A 202 11.24 -9.04 -13.41
N LYS A 203 11.48 -8.17 -12.42
CA LYS A 203 12.58 -7.19 -12.44
C LYS A 203 13.98 -7.83 -12.37
N THR A 204 14.09 -9.02 -11.80
CA THR A 204 15.36 -9.75 -11.66
C THR A 204 15.68 -10.55 -12.92
N LEU A 205 14.66 -10.89 -13.73
CA LEU A 205 14.85 -11.66 -14.95
C LEU A 205 15.44 -10.80 -16.06
N PRO A 206 16.31 -11.37 -16.91
CA PRO A 206 16.69 -10.71 -18.16
C PRO A 206 15.48 -10.65 -19.10
N LYS A 207 15.59 -9.81 -20.13
CA LYS A 207 14.61 -9.73 -21.23
C LYS A 207 14.30 -11.12 -21.76
N ARG A 208 13.06 -11.34 -22.17
CA ARG A 208 12.58 -12.66 -22.62
C ARG A 208 13.43 -13.28 -23.75
N SER A 209 13.97 -12.43 -24.64
CA SER A 209 14.87 -12.82 -25.74
C SER A 209 16.16 -13.48 -25.27
N ASN A 210 16.59 -13.22 -24.03
CA ASN A 210 17.88 -13.66 -23.50
C ASN A 210 17.75 -14.91 -22.62
N TRP A 211 16.61 -15.59 -22.58
CA TRP A 211 16.40 -16.71 -21.65
C TRP A 211 17.20 -17.99 -21.97
N ALA A 212 17.82 -18.06 -23.15
CA ALA A 212 18.77 -19.13 -23.48
C ALA A 212 20.21 -18.84 -22.97
N SER A 213 20.42 -17.73 -22.27
CA SER A 213 21.75 -17.27 -21.84
C SER A 213 22.13 -17.78 -20.44
N GLN A 214 23.41 -17.61 -20.13
CA GLN A 214 23.96 -17.81 -18.78
C GLN A 214 23.34 -16.85 -17.76
N GLU A 215 23.07 -15.60 -18.15
CA GLU A 215 22.43 -14.57 -17.31
C GLU A 215 21.07 -15.05 -16.78
N PHE A 216 20.26 -15.72 -17.60
CA PHE A 216 19.00 -16.31 -17.16
C PHE A 216 19.22 -17.45 -16.14
N SER A 217 20.24 -18.28 -16.35
CA SER A 217 20.55 -19.39 -15.43
C SER A 217 20.96 -18.87 -14.05
N GLU A 218 21.75 -17.80 -14.00
CA GLU A 218 22.17 -17.13 -12.76
C GLU A 218 20.99 -16.44 -12.06
N ALA A 219 20.17 -15.71 -12.82
CA ALA A 219 18.96 -15.08 -12.30
C ALA A 219 17.98 -16.12 -11.74
N LYS A 220 17.80 -17.25 -12.43
CA LYS A 220 16.94 -18.37 -11.99
C LYS A 220 17.38 -18.91 -10.63
N GLU A 221 18.67 -19.20 -10.44
CA GLU A 221 19.14 -19.73 -9.15
C GLU A 221 19.02 -18.69 -8.04
N THR A 222 19.36 -17.43 -8.31
CA THR A 222 19.17 -16.31 -7.37
C THR A 222 17.71 -16.17 -6.93
N ILE A 223 16.77 -16.24 -7.87
CA ILE A 223 15.33 -16.15 -7.60
C ILE A 223 14.86 -17.35 -6.77
N LYS A 224 15.27 -18.57 -7.15
CA LYS A 224 14.88 -19.79 -6.44
C LYS A 224 15.37 -19.78 -4.99
N GLU A 225 16.60 -19.32 -4.76
CA GLU A 225 17.15 -19.17 -3.42
C GLU A 225 16.36 -18.11 -2.62
N ARG A 226 16.22 -16.89 -3.16
CA ARG A 226 15.56 -15.77 -2.48
C ARG A 226 14.11 -16.05 -2.12
N PHE A 227 13.35 -16.73 -2.98
CA PHE A 227 11.92 -17.00 -2.78
C PHE A 227 11.63 -18.43 -2.33
N HIS A 228 12.66 -19.26 -2.10
CA HIS A 228 12.56 -20.67 -1.75
C HIS A 228 11.68 -21.48 -2.71
N LEU A 229 11.95 -21.34 -4.02
CA LEU A 229 11.17 -21.98 -5.08
C LEU A 229 11.85 -23.25 -5.60
N SER A 230 11.06 -24.30 -5.78
CA SER A 230 11.41 -25.43 -6.64
C SER A 230 11.41 -25.01 -8.12
N ASN A 231 12.00 -25.84 -8.99
CA ASN A 231 11.96 -25.62 -10.44
C ASN A 231 10.53 -25.46 -10.97
N ASN A 232 9.59 -26.32 -10.54
CA ASN A 232 8.21 -26.25 -10.99
C ASN A 232 7.51 -24.96 -10.51
N GLN A 233 7.78 -24.52 -9.28
CA GLN A 233 7.23 -23.26 -8.76
C GLN A 233 7.78 -22.04 -9.49
N PHE A 234 9.08 -22.06 -9.83
CA PHE A 234 9.70 -21.02 -10.66
C PHE A 234 9.05 -20.98 -12.06
N SER A 235 8.89 -22.14 -12.73
CA SER A 235 8.19 -22.19 -14.03
C SER A 235 6.76 -21.67 -13.96
N ASN A 236 6.02 -21.98 -12.88
CA ASN A 236 4.68 -21.42 -12.66
C ASN A 236 4.70 -19.89 -12.48
N ALA A 237 5.71 -19.35 -11.80
CA ALA A 237 5.90 -17.92 -11.66
C ALA A 237 6.17 -17.25 -13.01
N LEU A 238 7.06 -17.83 -13.83
CA LEU A 238 7.32 -17.34 -15.20
C LEU A 238 6.06 -17.31 -16.05
N LYS A 239 5.28 -18.40 -16.03
CA LYS A 239 4.01 -18.47 -16.75
C LYS A 239 3.07 -17.34 -16.32
N LYS A 240 2.96 -17.09 -15.01
CA LYS A 240 2.09 -16.04 -14.49
C LYS A 240 2.56 -14.64 -14.86
N ILE A 241 3.87 -14.43 -14.95
CA ILE A 241 4.50 -13.19 -15.43
C ILE A 241 4.18 -12.98 -16.91
N GLU A 242 4.35 -14.01 -17.75
CA GLU A 242 4.07 -13.93 -19.19
C GLU A 242 2.57 -13.72 -19.48
N GLU A 243 1.66 -14.27 -18.66
CA GLU A 243 0.20 -14.11 -18.81
C GLU A 243 -0.32 -12.71 -18.43
N ASN A 244 0.40 -11.95 -17.60
CA ASN A 244 -0.05 -10.66 -17.10
C ASN A 244 0.64 -9.52 -17.87
N ARG A 245 -0.15 -8.66 -18.52
CA ARG A 245 0.35 -7.58 -19.40
C ARG A 245 1.38 -6.63 -18.75
N GLU A 246 1.25 -6.35 -17.46
CA GLU A 246 2.16 -5.45 -16.75
C GLU A 246 3.49 -6.14 -16.45
N LEU A 247 3.40 -7.36 -15.91
CA LEU A 247 4.56 -8.20 -15.59
C LEU A 247 5.32 -8.62 -16.86
N SER A 248 4.61 -8.93 -17.94
CA SER A 248 5.20 -9.29 -19.23
C SER A 248 5.96 -8.11 -19.83
N GLY A 249 5.44 -6.88 -19.67
CA GLY A 249 6.11 -5.65 -20.11
C GLY A 249 7.49 -5.47 -19.49
N ILE A 250 7.66 -5.84 -18.21
CA ILE A 250 8.96 -5.77 -17.51
C ILE A 250 10.02 -6.65 -18.20
N ILE A 251 9.62 -7.82 -18.70
CA ILE A 251 10.52 -8.73 -19.45
C ILE A 251 10.54 -8.44 -20.96
N SER A 252 10.10 -7.25 -21.36
CA SER A 252 10.05 -6.76 -22.75
C SER A 252 9.10 -7.53 -23.67
N ILE A 253 8.01 -8.08 -23.13
CA ILE A 253 6.90 -8.64 -23.90
C ILE A 253 5.75 -7.63 -23.86
N GLU A 254 5.55 -6.90 -24.95
CA GLU A 254 4.50 -5.90 -25.04
C GLU A 254 3.12 -6.50 -25.28
N SER A 255 2.11 -5.87 -24.70
CA SER A 255 0.70 -6.17 -24.95
C SER A 255 0.07 -5.04 -25.75
N SER A 256 -0.87 -5.34 -26.65
CA SER A 256 -1.69 -4.31 -27.28
C SER A 256 -2.78 -3.80 -26.32
N LEU A 257 -3.19 -2.56 -26.52
CA LEU A 257 -4.43 -2.04 -25.94
C LEU A 257 -5.64 -2.65 -26.68
N LEU A 258 -6.84 -2.52 -26.11
CA LEU A 258 -8.06 -3.12 -26.67
C LEU A 258 -8.51 -2.44 -27.96
N HIS A 259 -8.41 -1.12 -28.01
CA HIS A 259 -8.95 -0.29 -29.08
C HIS A 259 -7.96 0.79 -29.52
N LEU A 260 -7.20 1.37 -28.59
CA LEU A 260 -6.32 2.50 -28.89
C LEU A 260 -4.99 2.03 -29.51
N SER A 261 -4.63 2.57 -30.68
CA SER A 261 -3.30 2.35 -31.27
C SER A 261 -2.26 3.30 -30.68
N ASP A 262 -0.97 2.99 -30.87
CA ASP A 262 0.13 3.84 -30.42
C ASP A 262 0.12 5.21 -31.13
N GLU A 263 -0.21 5.25 -32.43
CA GLU A 263 -0.31 6.48 -33.19
C GLU A 263 -1.41 7.38 -32.62
N LYS A 264 -2.56 6.81 -32.26
CA LYS A 264 -3.67 7.56 -31.65
C LYS A 264 -3.38 7.97 -30.21
N ALA A 265 -2.61 7.17 -29.48
CA ALA A 265 -2.12 7.54 -28.15
C ALA A 265 -1.16 8.74 -28.23
N LYS A 266 -0.23 8.77 -29.20
CA LYS A 266 0.65 9.92 -29.45
C LYS A 266 -0.15 11.15 -29.86
N PHE A 267 -1.08 10.99 -30.80
CA PHE A 267 -1.99 12.06 -31.22
C PHE A 267 -2.71 12.69 -30.03
N LEU A 268 -3.27 11.90 -29.10
CA LEU A 268 -3.93 12.44 -27.90
C LEU A 268 -2.98 13.25 -27.00
N ILE A 269 -1.72 12.81 -26.86
CA ILE A 269 -0.73 13.57 -26.09
C ILE A 269 -0.43 14.90 -26.78
N GLU A 270 -0.22 14.90 -28.09
CA GLU A 270 0.02 16.12 -28.88
C GLU A 270 -1.16 17.11 -28.76
N GLN A 271 -2.40 16.62 -28.85
CA GLN A 271 -3.60 17.45 -28.65
C GLN A 271 -3.67 18.03 -27.24
N TRP A 272 -3.28 17.26 -26.22
CA TRP A 272 -3.21 17.74 -24.85
C TRP A 272 -2.14 18.82 -24.68
N GLU A 273 -0.97 18.61 -25.29
CA GLU A 273 0.14 19.56 -25.27
C GLU A 273 -0.28 20.88 -25.92
N THR A 274 -0.89 20.86 -27.11
CA THR A 274 -1.42 22.07 -27.75
C THR A 274 -2.35 22.84 -26.80
N LEU A 275 -3.27 22.14 -26.13
CA LEU A 275 -4.20 22.75 -25.18
C LEU A 275 -3.52 23.32 -23.92
N HIS A 276 -2.41 22.70 -23.50
CA HIS A 276 -1.65 23.02 -22.28
C HIS A 276 -0.35 23.78 -22.55
N GLU A 277 -0.10 24.21 -23.79
CA GLU A 277 1.00 25.11 -24.14
C GLU A 277 0.88 26.35 -23.25
N THR A 278 1.71 26.44 -22.21
CA THR A 278 1.83 27.62 -21.37
C THR A 278 3.19 28.25 -21.62
N ASN A 279 3.16 29.53 -21.97
CA ASN A 279 4.33 30.41 -21.96
C ASN A 279 5.05 30.28 -20.58
N ASN A 280 6.23 29.68 -20.59
CA ASN A 280 7.28 29.67 -19.55
C ASN A 280 6.85 29.59 -18.07
N ASP A 281 7.02 28.41 -17.48
CA ASP A 281 7.99 28.14 -16.39
C ASP A 281 8.09 29.06 -15.16
N GLU A 282 7.02 29.69 -14.68
CA GLU A 282 7.01 30.17 -13.28
C GLU A 282 6.21 29.26 -12.36
N LYS A 283 6.92 28.34 -11.69
CA LYS A 283 6.37 27.57 -10.56
C LYS A 283 6.20 28.51 -9.36
N GLY A 284 4.99 29.01 -9.14
CA GLY A 284 4.63 29.77 -7.94
C GLY A 284 3.34 30.58 -8.08
N PRO A 285 2.81 31.13 -6.97
CA PRO A 285 1.75 32.11 -7.04
C PRO A 285 2.25 33.36 -7.78
N ARG A 286 1.62 33.69 -8.91
CA ARG A 286 1.90 34.89 -9.70
C ARG A 286 0.77 35.89 -9.56
N LEU A 287 1.12 37.18 -9.52
CA LEU A 287 0.15 38.26 -9.59
C LEU A 287 -0.30 38.40 -11.04
N VAL A 288 -1.58 38.14 -11.32
CA VAL A 288 -2.18 38.27 -12.66
C VAL A 288 -3.29 39.31 -12.64
N SER A 289 -3.34 40.13 -13.67
CA SER A 289 -4.44 41.06 -13.90
C SER A 289 -5.67 40.34 -14.47
N ILE A 290 -6.86 40.91 -14.25
CA ILE A 290 -8.12 40.40 -14.82
C ILE A 290 -8.04 40.30 -16.36
N ASN A 291 -7.37 41.25 -17.02
CA ASN A 291 -7.18 41.22 -18.47
C ASN A 291 -6.27 40.08 -18.93
N GLN A 292 -5.25 39.72 -18.15
CA GLN A 292 -4.40 38.56 -18.44
C GLN A 292 -5.19 37.26 -18.29
N ILE A 293 -5.96 37.11 -17.20
CA ILE A 293 -6.84 35.95 -17.00
C ILE A 293 -7.83 35.81 -18.17
N ARG A 294 -8.46 36.91 -18.58
CA ARG A 294 -9.40 36.90 -19.71
C ARG A 294 -8.73 36.46 -21.01
N LYS A 295 -7.52 36.96 -21.31
CA LYS A 295 -6.75 36.55 -22.49
C LYS A 295 -6.36 35.07 -22.43
N GLU A 296 -5.98 34.56 -21.26
CA GLU A 296 -5.66 33.14 -21.08
C GLU A 296 -6.88 32.25 -21.30
N ILE A 297 -8.05 32.65 -20.79
CA ILE A 297 -9.33 31.97 -21.05
C ILE A 297 -9.67 32.00 -22.55
N GLU A 298 -9.59 33.16 -23.19
CA GLU A 298 -9.87 33.32 -24.63
C GLU A 298 -8.91 32.48 -25.50
N ASN A 299 -7.62 32.42 -25.14
CA ASN A 299 -6.62 31.60 -25.82
C ASN A 299 -6.86 30.10 -25.59
N PHE A 300 -7.25 29.69 -24.39
CA PHE A 300 -7.64 28.31 -24.11
C PHE A 300 -8.87 27.92 -24.94
N SER A 301 -9.92 28.74 -24.95
CA SER A 301 -11.12 28.50 -25.74
C SER A 301 -10.84 28.38 -27.23
N ARG A 302 -9.96 29.24 -27.78
CA ARG A 302 -9.53 29.13 -29.19
C ARG A 302 -8.84 27.80 -29.49
N ARG A 303 -7.87 27.41 -28.67
CA ARG A 303 -7.18 26.12 -28.86
C ARG A 303 -8.15 24.94 -28.71
N TRP A 304 -9.12 25.06 -27.81
CA TRP A 304 -10.17 24.07 -27.65
C TRP A 304 -11.05 23.92 -28.90
N GLU A 305 -11.37 25.03 -29.57
CA GLU A 305 -12.13 25.03 -30.84
C GLU A 305 -11.41 24.23 -31.95
N ASP A 306 -10.08 24.14 -31.92
CA ASP A 306 -9.29 23.35 -32.86
C ASP A 306 -9.09 21.90 -32.40
N VAL A 307 -8.74 21.69 -31.13
CA VAL A 307 -8.40 20.38 -30.55
C VAL A 307 -9.62 19.45 -30.49
N TYR A 308 -10.77 19.96 -30.06
CA TYR A 308 -11.94 19.11 -29.83
C TYR A 308 -12.49 18.46 -31.11
N PRO A 309 -12.68 19.19 -32.23
CA PRO A 309 -13.08 18.57 -33.49
C PRO A 309 -12.03 17.58 -34.03
N ALA A 310 -10.73 17.84 -33.81
CA ALA A 310 -9.67 16.92 -34.20
C ALA A 310 -9.79 15.59 -33.45
N ILE A 311 -10.03 15.61 -32.14
CA ILE A 311 -10.23 14.39 -31.32
C ILE A 311 -11.44 13.60 -31.79
N ILE A 312 -12.60 14.25 -31.99
CA ILE A 312 -13.82 13.57 -32.42
C ILE A 312 -13.69 12.95 -33.82
N LYS A 313 -12.90 13.58 -34.69
CA LYS A 313 -12.64 13.07 -36.02
C LYS A 313 -11.72 11.85 -35.99
N GLU A 314 -10.71 11.85 -35.12
CA GLU A 314 -9.64 10.85 -35.12
C GLU A 314 -9.95 9.63 -34.24
N LEU A 315 -10.64 9.82 -33.11
CA LEU A 315 -10.95 8.75 -32.16
C LEU A 315 -12.43 8.42 -32.12
N ASP A 316 -12.76 7.14 -32.25
CA ASP A 316 -14.10 6.65 -31.94
C ASP A 316 -14.33 6.55 -30.42
N VAL A 317 -15.57 6.28 -30.02
CA VAL A 317 -15.96 6.15 -28.61
C VAL A 317 -15.17 5.06 -27.88
N ARG A 318 -14.83 3.96 -28.56
CA ARG A 318 -14.10 2.84 -27.96
C ARG A 318 -12.64 3.17 -27.76
N GLU A 319 -12.02 3.82 -28.74
CA GLU A 319 -10.63 4.29 -28.66
C GLU A 319 -10.46 5.35 -27.57
N PHE A 320 -11.39 6.30 -27.47
CA PHE A 320 -11.35 7.31 -26.41
C PHE A 320 -11.62 6.71 -25.02
N ALA A 321 -12.58 5.79 -24.90
CA ALA A 321 -12.85 5.09 -23.63
C ALA A 321 -11.65 4.26 -23.16
N ASP A 322 -10.91 3.68 -24.11
CA ASP A 322 -9.66 2.99 -23.86
C ASP A 322 -8.60 3.98 -23.35
N ALA A 323 -8.33 5.06 -24.08
CA ALA A 323 -7.40 6.11 -23.65
C ALA A 323 -7.72 6.67 -22.25
N GLN A 324 -9.00 6.92 -21.99
CA GLN A 324 -9.43 7.41 -20.70
C GLN A 324 -9.18 6.37 -19.58
N THR A 325 -9.34 5.08 -19.90
CA THR A 325 -9.00 4.00 -18.96
C THR A 325 -7.50 3.97 -18.68
N VAL A 326 -6.65 4.09 -19.69
CA VAL A 326 -5.19 4.17 -19.53
C VAL A 326 -4.80 5.25 -18.51
N TYR A 327 -5.31 6.47 -18.69
CA TYR A 327 -5.03 7.59 -17.77
C TYR A 327 -5.50 7.29 -16.33
N TYR A 328 -6.77 6.87 -16.18
CA TYR A 328 -7.34 6.69 -14.85
C TYR A 328 -6.77 5.50 -14.10
N LEU A 329 -6.32 4.44 -14.79
CA LEU A 329 -5.63 3.33 -14.13
C LEU A 329 -4.40 3.82 -13.36
N ALA A 330 -3.57 4.65 -14.00
CA ALA A 330 -2.35 5.16 -13.38
C ALA A 330 -2.61 6.25 -12.33
N ARG A 331 -3.59 7.13 -12.58
CA ARG A 331 -3.96 8.21 -11.65
C ARG A 331 -4.52 7.64 -10.34
N ASP A 332 -5.39 6.64 -10.45
CA ASP A 332 -6.10 6.07 -9.31
C ASP A 332 -5.33 4.92 -8.63
N GLY A 333 -4.20 4.49 -9.23
CA GLY A 333 -3.41 3.36 -8.72
C GLY A 333 -4.14 2.02 -8.86
N GLU A 334 -4.96 1.89 -9.90
CA GLU A 334 -5.73 0.68 -10.19
C GLU A 334 -4.88 -0.35 -10.92
N PHE A 335 -5.21 -1.62 -10.71
CA PHE A 335 -4.48 -2.74 -11.26
C PHE A 335 -4.77 -2.95 -12.76
N SER A 336 -3.74 -3.34 -13.52
CA SER A 336 -3.85 -3.67 -14.95
C SER A 336 -4.85 -4.79 -15.23
N GLU A 337 -5.10 -5.66 -14.26
CA GLU A 337 -6.09 -6.73 -14.30
C GLU A 337 -7.54 -6.23 -14.43
N PHE A 338 -7.84 -4.99 -14.02
CA PHE A 338 -9.17 -4.39 -14.14
C PHE A 338 -9.37 -3.60 -15.45
N TYR A 339 -8.38 -3.59 -16.32
CA TYR A 339 -8.37 -2.79 -17.55
C TYR A 339 -9.57 -3.10 -18.46
N GLU A 340 -9.78 -4.35 -18.84
CA GLU A 340 -10.80 -4.71 -19.82
C GLU A 340 -12.22 -4.40 -19.32
N GLU A 341 -12.51 -4.70 -18.05
CA GLU A 341 -13.78 -4.36 -17.42
C GLU A 341 -13.96 -2.82 -17.36
N SER A 342 -12.89 -2.08 -17.09
CA SER A 342 -12.92 -0.62 -17.02
C SER A 342 -13.16 0.03 -18.39
N VAL A 343 -12.54 -0.49 -19.46
CA VAL A 343 -12.83 -0.05 -20.83
C VAL A 343 -14.30 -0.33 -21.16
N LYS A 344 -14.79 -1.56 -20.91
CA LYS A 344 -16.19 -1.94 -21.19
C LYS A 344 -17.20 -1.04 -20.46
N ARG A 345 -16.94 -0.72 -19.18
CA ARG A 345 -17.78 0.19 -18.39
C ARG A 345 -17.80 1.60 -19.00
N ARG A 346 -16.65 2.14 -19.40
CA ARG A 346 -16.55 3.48 -20.01
C ARG A 346 -17.19 3.54 -21.39
N VAL A 347 -16.95 2.55 -22.25
CA VAL A 347 -17.64 2.42 -23.55
C VAL A 347 -19.15 2.46 -23.38
N THR A 348 -19.67 1.73 -22.39
CA THR A 348 -21.12 1.70 -22.12
C THR A 348 -21.65 3.07 -21.69
N ARG A 349 -20.92 3.79 -20.83
CA ARG A 349 -21.29 5.12 -20.36
C ARG A 349 -21.25 6.17 -21.50
N MET A 350 -20.23 6.09 -22.36
CA MET A 350 -20.02 7.02 -23.48
C MET A 350 -20.90 6.75 -24.71
N LYS A 351 -21.76 5.72 -24.69
CA LYS A 351 -22.83 5.58 -25.69
C LYS A 351 -23.81 6.74 -25.67
N ASN A 352 -23.94 7.41 -24.54
CA ASN A 352 -24.67 8.68 -24.47
C ASN A 352 -23.73 9.81 -24.92
N VAL A 353 -24.13 10.49 -25.99
CA VAL A 353 -23.35 11.54 -26.68
C VAL A 353 -23.01 12.72 -25.76
N GLU A 354 -23.93 13.12 -24.87
CA GLU A 354 -23.66 14.21 -23.92
C GLU A 354 -22.52 13.83 -22.98
N PHE A 355 -22.55 12.61 -22.44
CA PHE A 355 -21.46 12.11 -21.60
C PHE A 355 -20.15 12.01 -22.37
N TYR A 356 -20.16 11.52 -23.62
CA TYR A 356 -18.94 11.41 -24.41
C TYR A 356 -18.22 12.75 -24.56
N HIS A 357 -18.95 13.82 -24.89
CA HIS A 357 -18.37 15.15 -25.02
C HIS A 357 -17.86 15.72 -23.70
N THR A 358 -18.60 15.53 -22.60
CA THR A 358 -18.15 15.92 -21.26
C THR A 358 -16.86 15.20 -20.87
N GLU A 359 -16.76 13.90 -21.14
CA GLU A 359 -15.59 13.10 -20.77
C GLU A 359 -14.33 13.48 -21.58
N ILE A 360 -14.48 13.90 -22.85
CA ILE A 360 -13.39 14.50 -23.63
C ILE A 360 -12.88 15.77 -22.96
N HIS A 361 -13.79 16.70 -22.66
CA HIS A 361 -13.43 17.95 -21.99
C HIS A 361 -12.74 17.70 -20.64
N GLU A 362 -13.31 16.80 -19.81
CA GLU A 362 -12.77 16.49 -18.50
C GLU A 362 -11.37 15.87 -18.53
N LEU A 363 -11.12 14.95 -19.46
CA LEU A 363 -9.82 14.29 -19.61
C LEU A 363 -8.76 15.27 -20.13
N MET A 364 -9.10 16.02 -21.17
CA MET A 364 -8.15 16.93 -21.81
C MET A 364 -7.79 18.09 -20.89
N CYS A 365 -8.67 18.53 -19.98
CA CYS A 365 -8.37 19.56 -18.98
C CYS A 365 -7.48 19.09 -17.82
N LYS A 366 -7.08 17.81 -17.74
CA LYS A 366 -6.24 17.32 -16.64
C LYS A 366 -4.79 17.78 -16.82
N THR A 367 -4.30 18.63 -15.92
CA THR A 367 -2.91 19.12 -15.95
C THR A 367 -1.85 18.03 -15.77
N ASN A 368 -2.24 16.87 -15.27
CA ASN A 368 -1.37 15.69 -15.09
C ASN A 368 -1.67 14.57 -16.10
N PHE A 369 -2.37 14.86 -17.21
CA PHE A 369 -2.73 13.88 -18.23
C PHE A 369 -1.51 13.17 -18.78
N LYS A 370 -0.56 13.90 -19.40
CA LYS A 370 0.60 13.30 -20.08
C LYS A 370 1.37 12.34 -19.17
N GLU A 371 1.70 12.76 -17.94
CA GLU A 371 2.44 11.94 -16.98
C GLU A 371 1.69 10.65 -16.63
N ASN A 372 0.41 10.75 -16.24
CA ASN A 372 -0.37 9.58 -15.85
C ASN A 372 -0.73 8.70 -17.05
N PHE A 373 -0.95 9.27 -18.22
CA PHE A 373 -1.25 8.52 -19.43
C PHE A 373 -0.05 7.66 -19.85
N ILE A 374 1.16 8.22 -19.89
CA ILE A 374 2.40 7.46 -20.15
C ILE A 374 2.62 6.38 -19.08
N LYS A 375 2.40 6.71 -17.80
CA LYS A 375 2.48 5.72 -16.71
C LYS A 375 1.46 4.59 -16.92
N GLY A 376 0.24 4.92 -17.34
CA GLY A 376 -0.83 3.96 -17.64
C GLY A 376 -0.50 3.04 -18.80
N LEU A 377 0.09 3.59 -19.87
CA LEU A 377 0.58 2.80 -21.01
C LEU A 377 1.59 1.75 -20.54
N ARG A 378 2.55 2.15 -19.69
CA ARG A 378 3.53 1.23 -19.09
C ARG A 378 2.87 0.18 -18.20
N THR A 379 1.92 0.57 -17.35
CA THR A 379 1.13 -0.36 -16.52
C THR A 379 0.36 -1.39 -17.36
N LEU A 380 0.00 -1.05 -18.60
CA LEU A 380 -0.68 -1.95 -19.52
C LEU A 380 0.25 -2.73 -20.46
N GLY A 381 1.56 -2.68 -20.21
CA GLY A 381 2.55 -3.43 -20.98
C GLY A 381 3.04 -2.75 -22.25
N ARG A 382 2.80 -1.44 -22.43
CA ARG A 382 3.39 -0.62 -23.51
C ARG A 382 4.69 0.03 -23.03
N CYS A 383 5.71 -0.77 -22.73
CA CYS A 383 6.95 -0.30 -22.10
C CYS A 383 7.88 0.47 -23.06
N ASN A 384 7.82 0.19 -24.37
CA ASN A 384 8.61 0.87 -25.40
C ASN A 384 7.86 2.03 -26.05
N PHE A 385 6.75 2.49 -25.46
CA PHE A 385 6.06 3.68 -25.96
C PHE A 385 6.98 4.90 -25.82
N GLU A 386 7.54 5.33 -26.94
CA GLU A 386 8.33 6.55 -27.07
C GLU A 386 7.39 7.72 -27.35
N ASN A 387 7.37 8.68 -26.41
CA ASN A 387 6.62 9.93 -26.53
C ASN A 387 7.38 10.95 -27.36
#